data_AF-A0A7S2JAJ1-F1
#
_entry.id   AF-A0A7S2JAJ1-F1
#
_cell.length_a   1.000
_cell.length_b   1.000
_cell.length_c   1.000
_cell.angle_alpha   90.00
_cell.angle_beta   90.00
_cell.angle_gamma   90.00
#
_symmetry.space_group_name_H-M   'P 1'
#
loop_
_entity.id
_entity.type
_entity.pdbx_description
1 polymer ?
#
loop_
_entity_poly.entity_id
_entity_poly.type
_entity_poly.pdbx_seq_one_letter_code
_entity_poly.pdbx_strand_id
1 'polypeptide(L)'
;GVAMCFGCCYYAAQAQLLARAERRSDLCAQPFGISTPGIFVFASSIIAPAYELCGGNAKRTWDIACLANLIQGMVEVVCCFLGPYAVNVVSIGALLTALANIGFSFLLTEPLQG
;
A
#
# COMPACT_ATOMS: atom_id res chain seq x y z
N GLY A 1 0.74 11.99 -9.15
CA GLY A 1 1.87 12.57 -9.91
C GLY A 1 2.89 13.19 -8.98
N VAL A 2 2.59 14.37 -8.44
CA VAL A 2 3.54 15.17 -7.63
C VAL A 2 4.11 14.39 -6.43
N ALA A 3 3.26 13.74 -5.63
CA ALA A 3 3.71 12.91 -4.50
C ALA A 3 4.68 11.79 -4.90
N MET A 4 4.49 11.22 -6.10
CA MET A 4 5.32 10.13 -6.60
C MET A 4 6.71 10.63 -7.02
N CYS A 5 6.76 11.78 -7.69
CA CYS A 5 8.02 12.45 -8.02
C CYS A 5 8.83 12.78 -6.76
N PHE A 6 8.19 13.37 -5.74
CA PHE A 6 8.85 13.67 -4.48
C PHE A 6 9.34 12.41 -3.75
N GLY A 7 8.52 11.35 -3.70
CA GLY A 7 8.91 10.07 -3.10
C GLY A 7 10.10 9.41 -3.80
N CYS A 8 10.13 9.40 -5.13
CA CYS A 8 11.25 8.88 -5.91
C CYS A 8 12.54 9.68 -5.66
N CYS A 9 12.46 11.02 -5.63
CA CYS A 9 13.61 11.86 -5.29
C CYS A 9 14.11 11.61 -3.86
N TYR A 10 13.20 11.43 -2.91
CA TYR A 10 13.55 11.13 -1.52
C TYR A 10 14.23 9.77 -1.37
N TYR A 11 13.69 8.71 -1.98
CA TYR A 11 14.32 7.39 -1.97
C TYR A 11 15.64 7.35 -2.75
N ALA A 12 15.77 8.11 -3.83
CA ALA A 12 17.04 8.27 -4.53
C ALA A 12 18.09 8.95 -3.63
N ALA A 13 17.71 9.97 -2.87
CA ALA A 13 18.61 10.63 -1.92
C ALA A 13 19.02 9.67 -0.78
N GLN A 14 18.08 8.89 -0.23
CA GLN A 14 18.38 7.86 0.79
C GLN A 14 19.33 6.78 0.24
N ALA A 15 19.10 6.30 -0.98
CA ALA A 15 19.98 5.34 -1.63
C ALA A 15 21.40 5.89 -1.84
N GLN A 16 21.53 7.17 -2.20
CA GLN A 16 22.84 7.83 -2.33
C GLN A 16 23.56 8.00 -0.99
N LEU A 17 22.84 8.34 0.08
CA LEU A 17 23.42 8.44 1.42
C LEU A 17 23.90 7.07 1.92
N LEU A 18 23.10 6.02 1.70
CA LEU A 18 23.45 4.65 2.06
C LEU A 18 24.65 4.12 1.26
N ALA A 19 24.70 4.38 -0.05
CA ALA A 19 25.82 4.01 -0.91
C ALA A 19 27.15 4.65 -0.46
N ARG A 20 27.12 5.89 0.01
CA ARG A 20 28.30 6.58 0.57
C ARG A 20 28.71 6.00 1.92
N ALA A 21 27.75 5.63 2.78
CA ALA A 21 28.02 5.04 4.08
C ALA A 21 28.63 3.63 3.97
N GLU A 22 28.09 2.78 3.08
CA GLU A 22 28.58 1.40 2.89
C GLU A 22 29.74 1.28 1.89
N ARG A 23 30.11 2.37 1.19
CA ARG A 23 31.11 2.37 0.09
C ARG A 23 30.80 1.34 -1.01
N ARG A 24 29.51 1.11 -1.31
CA ARG A 24 29.04 0.17 -2.34
C ARG A 24 28.32 0.93 -3.45
N SER A 25 28.61 0.58 -4.70
CA SER A 25 27.98 1.16 -5.90
C SER A 25 26.77 0.37 -6.41
N ASP A 26 26.51 -0.83 -5.88
CA ASP A 26 25.51 -1.76 -6.42
C ASP A 26 24.10 -1.56 -5.83
N LEU A 27 23.83 -0.41 -5.20
CA LEU A 27 22.56 -0.12 -4.57
C LEU A 27 21.60 0.57 -5.55
N CYS A 28 20.48 -0.08 -5.84
CA CYS A 28 19.39 0.50 -6.61
C CYS A 28 18.37 1.17 -5.67
N ALA A 29 17.91 2.36 -6.05
CA ALA A 29 16.80 3.01 -5.35
C ALA A 29 15.49 2.23 -5.59
N GLN A 30 14.71 2.00 -4.55
CA GLN A 30 13.40 1.40 -4.68
C GLN A 30 12.44 2.40 -5.38
N PRO A 31 11.75 2.02 -6.46
CA PRO A 31 10.78 2.90 -7.10
C PRO A 31 9.63 3.17 -6.13
N PHE A 32 9.34 4.45 -5.90
CA PHE A 32 8.14 4.84 -5.15
C PHE A 32 6.94 4.81 -6.09
N GLY A 33 6.03 3.88 -5.86
CA GLY A 33 4.84 3.69 -6.69
C GLY A 33 3.62 3.38 -5.85
N ILE A 34 2.45 3.84 -6.31
CA ILE A 34 1.17 3.44 -5.76
C ILE A 34 0.95 1.95 -6.05
N SER A 35 0.53 1.20 -5.03
CA SER A 35 0.11 -0.20 -5.19
C SER A 35 -1.28 -0.25 -5.81
N THR A 36 -1.33 -0.51 -7.12
CA THR A 36 -2.57 -0.79 -7.86
C THR A 36 -3.48 -1.77 -7.12
N PRO A 37 -3.00 -2.97 -6.68
CA PRO A 37 -3.85 -3.89 -5.92
C PRO A 37 -4.36 -3.30 -4.59
N GLY A 38 -3.58 -2.46 -3.91
CA GLY A 38 -4.01 -1.81 -2.67
C GLY A 38 -5.18 -0.84 -2.88
N ILE A 39 -5.16 -0.06 -3.97
CA ILE A 39 -6.28 0.83 -4.31
C ILE A 39 -7.54 0.02 -4.64
N PHE A 40 -7.41 -1.08 -5.36
CA PHE A 40 -8.57 -1.92 -5.69
C PHE A 40 -9.24 -2.51 -4.45
N VAL A 41 -8.45 -3.06 -3.52
CA VAL A 41 -8.97 -3.59 -2.25
C VAL A 41 -9.64 -2.48 -1.44
N PHE A 42 -9.05 -1.28 -1.39
CA PHE A 42 -9.64 -0.14 -0.69
C PHE A 42 -10.97 0.29 -1.32
N ALA A 43 -11.05 0.34 -2.66
CA ALA A 43 -12.27 0.71 -3.36
C ALA A 43 -13.39 -0.32 -3.16
N SER A 44 -13.10 -1.62 -3.29
CA SER A 44 -14.10 -2.68 -3.17
C SER A 44 -14.51 -2.97 -1.71
N SER A 45 -13.56 -2.91 -0.77
CA SER A 45 -13.82 -3.31 0.63
C SER A 45 -14.25 -2.15 1.53
N ILE A 46 -13.97 -0.90 1.15
CA ILE A 46 -14.28 0.27 1.98
C ILE A 46 -15.25 1.20 1.24
N ILE A 47 -14.87 1.69 0.06
CA ILE A 47 -15.66 2.72 -0.64
C ILE A 47 -17.03 2.18 -1.08
N ALA A 48 -17.07 1.00 -1.72
CA ALA A 48 -18.31 0.39 -2.20
C ALA A 48 -19.32 0.12 -1.06
N PRO A 49 -18.98 -0.60 0.03
CA PRO A 49 -19.94 -0.81 1.13
C PRO A 49 -20.26 0.49 1.87
N ALA A 50 -19.31 1.43 2.00
CA ALA A 50 -19.61 2.73 2.61
C ALA A 50 -20.61 3.56 1.78
N TYR A 51 -20.59 3.43 0.45
CA TYR A 51 -21.54 4.08 -0.45
C TYR A 51 -22.95 3.50 -0.31
N GLU A 52 -23.07 2.18 -0.24
CA GLU A 52 -24.34 1.48 -0.01
C GLU A 52 -24.93 1.83 1.37
N LEU A 53 -24.11 1.81 2.42
CA LEU A 53 -24.51 2.19 3.78
C LEU A 53 -24.94 3.66 3.89
N CYS A 54 -24.36 4.54 3.07
CA CYS A 54 -24.71 5.96 3.04
C CYS A 54 -25.89 6.29 2.11
N GLY A 55 -26.54 5.29 1.51
CA GLY A 55 -27.70 5.49 0.63
C GLY A 55 -27.39 6.29 -0.63
N GLY A 56 -26.16 6.17 -1.15
CA GLY A 56 -25.71 6.86 -2.36
C GLY A 56 -25.18 8.29 -2.17
N ASN A 57 -24.91 8.72 -0.93
CA ASN A 57 -24.35 10.04 -0.67
C ASN A 57 -22.81 10.06 -0.79
N ALA A 58 -22.30 10.48 -1.95
CA ALA A 58 -20.88 10.53 -2.25
C ALA A 58 -20.04 11.37 -1.26
N LYS A 59 -20.62 12.44 -0.69
CA LYS A 59 -19.88 13.32 0.23
C LYS A 59 -19.57 12.62 1.56
N ARG A 60 -20.53 11.84 2.09
CA ARG A 60 -20.34 11.06 3.32
C ARG A 60 -19.38 9.90 3.10
N THR A 61 -19.47 9.23 1.96
CA THR A 61 -18.51 8.17 1.59
C THR A 61 -17.08 8.69 1.52
N TRP A 62 -16.87 9.89 0.98
CA TRP A 62 -15.55 10.53 0.95
C TRP A 62 -14.99 10.77 2.36
N ASP A 63 -15.80 11.34 3.26
CA ASP A 63 -15.35 11.60 4.63
C ASP A 63 -14.98 10.31 5.37
N ILE A 64 -15.78 9.24 5.18
CA ILE A 64 -15.51 7.90 5.73
C ILE A 64 -14.22 7.32 5.13
N ALA A 65 -14.02 7.43 3.83
CA ALA A 65 -12.81 6.96 3.16
C ALA A 65 -11.56 7.69 3.65
N CYS A 66 -11.61 9.01 3.83
CA CYS A 66 -10.51 9.78 4.41
C CYS A 66 -10.20 9.33 5.85
N LEU A 67 -11.22 9.11 6.67
CA LEU A 67 -11.05 8.62 8.04
C LEU A 67 -10.43 7.21 8.05
N ALA A 68 -10.91 6.30 7.20
CA ALA A 68 -10.38 4.96 7.08
C ALA A 68 -8.88 4.98 6.68
N ASN A 69 -8.52 5.83 5.71
CA ASN A 69 -7.13 5.99 5.29
C ASN A 69 -6.24 6.56 6.42
N LEU A 70 -6.76 7.48 7.24
CA LEU A 70 -6.03 8.00 8.40
C LEU A 70 -5.78 6.91 9.45
N ILE A 71 -6.80 6.11 9.77
CA ILE A 71 -6.67 5.00 10.73
C ILE A 71 -5.68 3.95 10.19
N GLN A 72 -5.75 3.61 8.91
CA GLN A 72 -4.78 2.70 8.28
C GLN A 72 -3.35 3.24 8.43
N GLY A 73 -3.13 4.54 8.16
CA GLY A 73 -1.82 5.17 8.34
C GLY A 73 -1.33 5.11 9.80
N MET A 74 -2.21 5.30 10.78
CA MET A 74 -1.85 5.15 12.19
C MET A 74 -1.43 3.71 12.52
N VAL A 75 -2.17 2.72 12.03
CA VAL A 75 -1.83 1.30 12.20
C VAL A 75 -0.48 0.99 11.55
N GLU A 76 -0.21 1.49 10.34
CA GLU A 76 1.08 1.30 9.66
C GLU A 76 2.25 1.91 10.43
N VAL A 77 2.09 3.10 11.01
CA VAL A 77 3.12 3.73 11.85
C VAL A 77 3.42 2.86 13.08
N VAL A 78 2.40 2.29 13.72
CA VAL A 78 2.57 1.38 14.84
C VAL A 78 3.23 0.05 14.40
N CYS A 79 2.83 -0.49 13.26
CA CYS A 79 3.40 -1.72 12.72
C CYS A 79 4.85 -1.54 12.22
N CYS A 80 5.24 -0.33 11.82
CA CYS A 80 6.59 -0.03 11.33
C CYS A 80 7.69 -0.40 12.34
N PHE A 81 7.41 -0.28 13.65
CA PHE A 81 8.34 -0.69 14.71
C PHE A 81 8.67 -2.19 14.68
N LEU A 82 7.78 -3.03 14.16
CA LEU A 82 7.99 -4.46 13.97
C LEU A 82 8.69 -4.79 12.64
N GLY A 83 8.93 -3.79 11.78
CA GLY A 83 9.50 -3.95 10.45
C GLY A 83 10.84 -4.71 10.41
N PRO A 84 11.85 -4.34 11.23
CA PRO A 84 13.14 -5.05 11.26
C PRO A 84 13.02 -6.52 11.67
N TYR A 85 12.06 -6.82 12.55
CA TYR A 85 11.79 -8.20 12.97
C TYR A 85 11.08 -8.98 11.85
N ALA A 86 10.08 -8.38 11.20
CA ALA A 86 9.35 -8.98 10.11
C ALA A 86 10.26 -9.38 8.94
N VAL A 87 11.25 -8.54 8.58
CA VAL A 87 12.20 -8.84 7.49
C VAL A 87 13.01 -10.11 7.74
N ASN A 88 13.31 -10.45 8.99
CA ASN A 88 14.08 -11.65 9.33
C ASN A 88 13.22 -12.93 9.40
N VAL A 89 11.91 -12.78 9.57
CA VAL A 89 10.97 -13.92 9.75
C VAL A 89 10.22 -14.25 8.45
N VAL A 90 9.96 -13.26 7.59
CA VAL A 90 9.15 -13.42 6.40
C VAL A 90 9.94 -14.11 5.28
N SER A 91 9.49 -15.30 4.89
CA SER A 91 10.05 -16.03 3.74
C SER A 91 9.49 -15.49 2.41
N ILE A 92 10.23 -15.69 1.31
CA ILE A 92 9.76 -15.35 -0.05
C ILE A 92 8.39 -16.00 -0.35
N GLY A 93 8.15 -17.21 0.16
CA GLY A 93 6.87 -17.90 0.01
C GLY A 93 5.71 -17.12 0.62
N ALA A 94 5.89 -16.53 1.81
CA ALA A 94 4.85 -15.73 2.46
C ALA A 94 4.51 -14.46 1.64
N LEU A 95 5.51 -13.82 1.03
CA LEU A 95 5.30 -12.66 0.15
C LEU A 95 4.51 -13.03 -1.11
N LEU A 96 4.86 -14.16 -1.74
CA LEU A 96 4.17 -14.66 -2.93
C LEU A 96 2.72 -15.05 -2.61
N THR A 97 2.46 -15.68 -1.47
CA THR A 97 1.11 -16.02 -1.02
C THR A 97 0.27 -14.77 -0.79
N ALA A 98 0.82 -13.72 -0.17
CA ALA A 98 0.13 -12.46 0.03
C ALA A 98 -0.26 -11.82 -1.32
N LEU A 99 0.67 -11.78 -2.27
CA LEU A 99 0.40 -11.24 -3.61
C LEU A 99 -0.64 -12.07 -4.37
N ALA A 100 -0.53 -13.41 -4.31
CA ALA A 100 -1.48 -14.33 -4.95
C ALA A 100 -2.89 -14.19 -4.39
N ASN A 101 -3.04 -13.99 -3.07
CA ASN A 101 -4.34 -13.80 -2.42
C ASN A 101 -5.03 -12.51 -2.89
N ILE A 102 -4.28 -11.41 -3.07
CA ILE A 102 -4.87 -10.16 -3.57
C ILE A 102 -5.34 -10.35 -5.03
N GLY A 103 -4.55 -11.03 -5.86
CA GLY A 103 -4.96 -11.39 -7.22
C GLY A 103 -6.19 -12.30 -7.25
N PHE A 104 -6.28 -13.27 -6.33
CA PHE A 104 -7.43 -14.17 -6.22
C PHE A 104 -8.70 -13.44 -5.77
N SER A 105 -8.58 -12.54 -4.77
CA SER A 105 -9.69 -11.71 -4.29
C SER A 105 -10.27 -10.86 -5.42
N PHE A 106 -9.40 -10.31 -6.28
CA PHE A 106 -9.82 -9.59 -7.47
C PHE A 106 -10.57 -10.50 -8.47
N LEU A 107 -9.97 -11.63 -8.85
CA LEU A 107 -10.58 -12.59 -9.80
C LEU A 107 -11.94 -13.14 -9.32
N LEU A 108 -12.13 -13.29 -8.01
CA LEU A 108 -13.41 -13.73 -7.43
C LEU A 108 -14.47 -12.63 -7.36
N THR A 109 -14.08 -11.37 -7.28
CA THR A 109 -15.04 -10.26 -7.16
C THR A 109 -15.65 -9.89 -8.51
N GLU A 110 -14.88 -9.98 -9.60
CA GLU A 110 -15.35 -9.72 -10.98
C GLU A 110 -16.62 -10.52 -11.39
N PRO A 111 -16.73 -11.85 -11.17
CA PRO A 111 -17.93 -12.60 -11.54
C PRO A 111 -19.16 -12.35 -10.66
N LEU A 112 -19.03 -11.65 -9.51
CA LEU A 112 -20.15 -11.37 -8.61
C LEU A 112 -20.87 -10.04 -8.93
N GLN A 113 -20.33 -9.22 -9.83
CA GLN A 113 -20.91 -7.92 -10.23
C GLN A 113 -21.66 -7.96 -11.57
N GLY A 114 -21.81 -9.14 -12.20
CA GLY A 114 -22.51 -9.36 -13.47
C GLY A 114 -23.94 -9.88 -13.31
#